data_AF-A0A166U9S6-F1
#
_entry.id   AF-A0A166U9S6-F1
#
_cell.length_a   1.000
_cell.length_b   1.000
_cell.length_c   1.000
_cell.angle_alpha   90.00
_cell.angle_beta   90.00
_cell.angle_gamma   90.00
#
_symmetry.space_group_name_H-M   'P 1'
#
loop_
_entity.id
_entity.type
_entity.pdbx_description
1 polymer ?
#
loop_
_entity_poly.entity_id
_entity_poly.type
_entity_poly.pdbx_seq_one_letter_code
_entity_poly.pdbx_strand_id
1 'polypeptide(L)'
;MKGTILKFGTNVTIITAIFVSGFVVGAENKTVSEEIEYLTRNDPLAAISRYEEVAQTLLKQNNPDTILIYKNVLIAASNTQNIPLVEEMSKQLSSLRLAAYINPYLFSSVNAIGVSYRKNGQFEDAVTTYKCALKYAFNDIDKMIVKVNLSIAYRMMEQPAVSFQLLQSIDEAILDGNRKAGLLVVKGNTAVVLNKSSEAVDYYAQARKYYLKVEHNLSAARVTVNLLGAALISRKLDVFTKYRITLNQFPENQLPLGEKQYLQWLDLMYKSVAKNNISLDTERYIKEQVPVLIEFGYKEHIVKLLQSLDAQSLVPEGGKRFLPTTKLKPGLASQWCQNF
;
A
#
# COMPACT_ATOMS: atom_id res chain seq x y z
N MET A 1 -62.45 14.96 3.31
CA MET A 1 -61.85 15.02 1.94
C MET A 1 -60.36 15.28 2.14
N LYS A 2 -59.47 14.28 2.19
CA LYS A 2 -58.86 13.47 1.11
C LYS A 2 -58.36 14.29 -0.10
N GLY A 3 -57.06 14.17 -0.37
CA GLY A 3 -56.32 14.69 -1.54
C GLY A 3 -54.94 15.18 -1.12
N THR A 4 -53.93 14.32 -0.88
CA THR A 4 -53.01 13.71 -1.87
C THR A 4 -52.27 14.75 -2.72
N ILE A 5 -50.99 15.02 -2.39
CA ILE A 5 -50.02 15.63 -3.32
C ILE A 5 -48.89 14.63 -3.53
N LEU A 6 -48.87 14.09 -4.74
CA LEU A 6 -47.80 13.32 -5.36
C LEU A 6 -46.67 14.30 -5.77
N LYS A 7 -45.41 14.00 -5.46
CA LYS A 7 -44.26 14.49 -6.25
C LYS A 7 -43.23 13.38 -6.42
N PHE A 8 -43.30 12.76 -7.60
CA PHE A 8 -42.19 12.05 -8.23
C PHE A 8 -41.22 13.08 -8.86
N GLY A 9 -39.94 12.76 -8.87
CA GLY A 9 -38.90 13.56 -9.52
C GLY A 9 -37.54 12.88 -9.47
N THR A 10 -37.41 11.70 -10.07
CA THR A 10 -36.14 11.10 -10.44
C THR A 10 -35.55 11.84 -11.63
N ASN A 11 -34.29 12.28 -11.52
CA ASN A 11 -33.47 12.62 -12.69
C ASN A 11 -32.11 11.92 -12.58
N VAL A 12 -32.09 10.74 -13.19
CA VAL A 12 -30.89 10.06 -13.68
C VAL A 12 -30.58 10.71 -15.04
N THR A 13 -29.37 11.23 -15.23
CA THR A 13 -28.88 11.56 -16.57
C THR A 13 -27.65 10.73 -16.84
N ILE A 14 -27.90 9.66 -17.59
CA ILE A 14 -26.92 8.86 -18.31
C ILE A 14 -26.35 9.75 -19.43
N ILE A 15 -25.03 9.88 -19.52
CA ILE A 15 -24.36 10.31 -20.73
C ILE A 15 -23.49 9.15 -21.20
N THR A 16 -23.94 8.52 -22.29
CA THR A 16 -23.18 7.57 -23.09
C THR A 16 -23.06 8.15 -24.49
N ALA A 17 -21.83 8.29 -25.02
CA ALA A 17 -21.47 8.22 -26.45
C ALA A 17 -20.00 8.67 -26.66
N ILE A 18 -19.15 8.14 -27.55
CA ILE A 18 -19.10 6.94 -28.41
C ILE A 18 -17.69 6.92 -29.06
N PHE A 19 -17.06 5.73 -29.09
CA PHE A 19 -16.11 5.17 -30.06
C PHE A 19 -14.74 5.81 -30.36
N VAL A 20 -13.69 5.02 -30.08
CA VAL A 20 -12.65 4.73 -31.08
C VAL A 20 -12.66 3.22 -31.35
N SER A 21 -12.96 2.91 -32.60
CA SER A 21 -12.92 1.61 -33.24
C SER A 21 -11.52 0.99 -33.24
N GLY A 22 -11.42 -0.25 -32.80
CA GLY A 22 -10.24 -1.10 -33.00
C GLY A 22 -10.56 -2.52 -32.57
N PHE A 23 -10.93 -3.36 -33.53
CA PHE A 23 -11.06 -4.83 -33.43
C PHE A 23 -11.82 -5.37 -32.20
N VAL A 24 -13.12 -5.64 -32.38
CA VAL A 24 -13.77 -6.73 -31.65
C VAL A 24 -13.21 -8.05 -32.20
N VAL A 25 -12.06 -8.45 -31.69
CA VAL A 25 -11.75 -9.88 -31.54
C VAL A 25 -12.82 -10.42 -30.60
N GLY A 26 -13.41 -11.57 -30.96
CA GLY A 26 -14.61 -12.12 -30.32
C GLY A 26 -14.54 -12.07 -28.79
N ALA A 27 -15.70 -11.86 -28.15
CA ALA A 27 -15.86 -12.09 -26.72
C ALA A 27 -15.64 -13.58 -26.44
N GLU A 28 -14.37 -13.97 -26.31
CA GLU A 28 -13.99 -15.24 -25.70
C GLU A 28 -14.57 -15.23 -24.29
N ASN A 29 -15.33 -16.28 -23.96
CA ASN A 29 -15.81 -16.52 -22.60
C ASN A 29 -14.60 -16.60 -21.68
N LYS A 30 -14.29 -15.51 -20.95
CA LYS A 30 -13.24 -15.52 -19.94
C LYS A 30 -13.55 -16.62 -18.93
N THR A 31 -12.54 -17.43 -18.64
CA THR A 31 -12.62 -18.42 -17.57
C THR A 31 -12.79 -17.72 -16.22
N VAL A 32 -13.33 -18.45 -15.23
CA VAL A 32 -13.48 -17.92 -13.86
C VAL A 32 -12.14 -17.49 -13.28
N SER A 33 -11.06 -18.19 -13.61
CA SER A 33 -9.71 -17.88 -13.14
C SER A 33 -9.19 -16.56 -13.72
N GLU A 34 -9.41 -16.31 -15.02
CA GLU A 34 -9.06 -15.04 -15.68
C GLU A 34 -9.89 -13.86 -15.16
N GLU A 35 -11.18 -14.08 -14.90
CA GLU A 35 -12.06 -13.08 -14.32
C GLU A 35 -11.58 -12.68 -12.91
N ILE A 36 -11.34 -13.65 -12.03
CA ILE A 36 -10.83 -13.41 -10.67
C ILE A 36 -9.45 -12.75 -10.72
N GLU A 37 -8.57 -13.14 -11.63
CA GLU A 37 -7.27 -12.48 -11.81
C GLU A 37 -7.43 -11.00 -12.19
N TYR A 38 -8.31 -10.70 -13.14
CA TYR A 38 -8.59 -9.33 -13.55
C TYR A 38 -9.16 -8.52 -12.38
N LEU A 39 -10.16 -9.06 -11.67
CA LEU A 39 -10.76 -8.39 -10.52
C LEU A 39 -9.73 -8.17 -9.40
N THR A 40 -8.84 -9.13 -9.12
CA THR A 40 -7.81 -9.00 -8.08
C THR A 40 -6.92 -7.76 -8.27
N ARG A 41 -6.71 -7.32 -9.52
CA ARG A 41 -5.89 -6.14 -9.86
C ARG A 41 -6.68 -4.83 -9.80
N ASN A 42 -8.00 -4.87 -10.02
CA ASN A 42 -8.82 -3.69 -10.24
C ASN A 42 -9.84 -3.44 -9.12
N ASP A 43 -10.46 -4.50 -8.62
CA ASP A 43 -11.41 -4.51 -7.52
C ASP A 43 -11.26 -5.81 -6.68
N PRO A 44 -10.34 -5.79 -5.68
CA PRO A 44 -10.11 -6.95 -4.82
C PRO A 44 -11.33 -7.42 -4.03
N LEU A 45 -12.30 -6.55 -3.75
CA LEU A 45 -13.53 -6.97 -3.05
C LEU A 45 -14.44 -7.76 -3.99
N ALA A 46 -14.61 -7.28 -5.23
CA ALA A 46 -15.34 -8.02 -6.25
C ALA A 46 -14.69 -9.39 -6.57
N ALA A 47 -13.35 -9.47 -6.55
CA ALA A 47 -12.63 -10.74 -6.71
C ALA A 47 -13.01 -11.76 -5.62
N ILE A 48 -13.16 -11.30 -4.37
CA ILE A 48 -13.57 -12.14 -3.24
C ILE A 48 -15.02 -12.57 -3.40
N SER A 49 -15.94 -11.65 -3.72
CA SER A 49 -17.35 -11.99 -3.96
C SER A 49 -17.50 -13.01 -5.09
N ARG A 50 -16.72 -12.86 -6.18
CA ARG A 50 -16.74 -13.81 -7.29
C ARG A 50 -16.22 -15.19 -6.88
N TYR A 51 -15.21 -15.26 -6.02
CA TYR A 51 -14.73 -16.52 -5.45
C TYR A 51 -15.81 -17.23 -4.61
N GLU A 52 -16.55 -16.48 -3.79
CA GLU A 52 -17.58 -17.04 -2.90
C GLU A 52 -18.66 -17.81 -3.68
N GLU A 53 -19.01 -17.35 -4.88
CA GLU A 53 -19.97 -18.01 -5.78
C GLU A 53 -19.51 -19.40 -6.25
N VAL A 54 -18.21 -19.62 -6.36
CA VAL A 54 -17.64 -20.86 -6.93
C VAL A 54 -16.90 -21.73 -5.90
N ALA A 55 -16.75 -21.24 -4.66
CA ALA A 55 -15.90 -21.84 -3.63
C ALA A 55 -16.20 -23.33 -3.39
N GLN A 56 -17.48 -23.71 -3.29
CA GLN A 56 -17.89 -25.10 -3.04
C GLN A 56 -17.51 -26.05 -4.17
N THR A 57 -17.55 -25.57 -5.42
CA THR A 57 -17.17 -26.36 -6.59
C THR A 57 -15.67 -26.61 -6.63
N LEU A 58 -14.86 -25.59 -6.27
CA LEU A 58 -13.40 -25.66 -6.28
C LEU A 58 -12.83 -26.67 -5.28
N LEU A 59 -13.56 -26.99 -4.20
CA LEU A 59 -13.14 -28.02 -3.23
C LEU A 59 -12.99 -29.41 -3.85
N LYS A 60 -13.69 -29.68 -4.97
CA LYS A 60 -13.67 -30.97 -5.66
C LYS A 60 -12.70 -31.02 -6.86
N GLN A 61 -12.10 -29.88 -7.23
CA GLN A 61 -11.29 -29.74 -8.43
C GLN A 61 -9.80 -29.81 -8.14
N ASN A 62 -9.03 -30.61 -8.87
CA ASN A 62 -7.59 -30.75 -8.67
C ASN A 62 -6.84 -30.41 -9.95
N ASN A 63 -6.86 -29.14 -10.32
CA ASN A 63 -6.30 -28.64 -11.57
C ASN A 63 -5.56 -27.30 -11.37
N PRO A 64 -4.76 -26.86 -12.37
CA PRO A 64 -4.05 -25.59 -12.31
C PRO A 64 -4.96 -24.36 -12.14
N ASP A 65 -6.16 -24.36 -12.73
CA ASP A 65 -7.11 -23.24 -12.61
C ASP A 65 -7.55 -23.00 -11.16
N THR A 66 -7.74 -24.07 -10.39
CA THR A 66 -8.08 -24.00 -8.97
C THR A 66 -6.97 -23.30 -8.17
N ILE A 67 -5.70 -23.63 -8.45
CA ILE A 67 -4.56 -22.94 -7.83
C ILE A 67 -4.53 -21.47 -8.21
N LEU A 68 -4.74 -21.15 -9.49
CA LEU A 68 -4.73 -19.78 -9.98
C LEU A 68 -5.80 -18.93 -9.28
N ILE A 69 -7.01 -19.47 -9.12
CA ILE A 69 -8.09 -18.84 -8.36
C ILE A 69 -7.67 -18.61 -6.92
N TYR A 70 -7.29 -19.66 -6.17
CA TYR A 70 -6.94 -19.51 -4.75
C TYR A 70 -5.76 -18.55 -4.52
N LYS A 71 -4.75 -18.56 -5.39
CA LYS A 71 -3.61 -17.63 -5.31
C LYS A 71 -4.04 -16.18 -5.56
N ASN A 72 -4.94 -15.93 -6.51
CA ASN A 72 -5.43 -14.57 -6.77
C ASN A 72 -6.38 -14.10 -5.66
N VAL A 73 -7.22 -14.98 -5.12
CA VAL A 73 -8.07 -14.69 -3.95
C VAL A 73 -7.22 -14.42 -2.70
N LEU A 74 -6.12 -15.14 -2.49
CA LEU A 74 -5.17 -14.85 -1.41
C LEU A 74 -4.57 -13.45 -1.55
N ILE A 75 -4.21 -13.03 -2.77
CA ILE A 75 -3.73 -11.66 -3.03
C ILE A 75 -4.84 -10.65 -2.74
N ALA A 76 -6.06 -10.90 -3.20
CA ALA A 76 -7.20 -10.02 -2.96
C ALA A 76 -7.51 -9.90 -1.46
N ALA A 77 -7.53 -11.01 -0.73
CA ALA A 77 -7.72 -11.08 0.72
C ALA A 77 -6.60 -10.34 1.48
N SER A 78 -5.35 -10.47 1.03
CA SER A 78 -4.22 -9.70 1.57
C SER A 78 -4.37 -8.21 1.30
N ASN A 79 -4.91 -7.83 0.13
CA ASN A 79 -5.16 -6.45 -0.23
C ASN A 79 -6.22 -5.79 0.65
N THR A 80 -7.29 -6.52 0.96
CA THR A 80 -8.43 -6.08 1.77
C THR A 80 -8.29 -6.37 3.26
N GLN A 81 -7.19 -7.01 3.68
CA GLN A 81 -6.94 -7.45 5.07
C GLN A 81 -8.03 -8.42 5.59
N ASN A 82 -8.60 -9.25 4.71
CA ASN A 82 -9.54 -10.30 5.09
C ASN A 82 -8.77 -11.48 5.71
N ILE A 83 -8.55 -11.43 7.03
CA ILE A 83 -7.75 -12.40 7.79
C ILE A 83 -8.28 -13.84 7.65
N PRO A 84 -9.58 -14.13 7.86
CA PRO A 84 -10.10 -15.50 7.70
C PRO A 84 -9.81 -16.08 6.32
N LEU A 85 -9.98 -15.28 5.27
CA LEU A 85 -9.78 -15.73 3.90
C LEU A 85 -8.29 -15.93 3.57
N VAL A 86 -7.38 -15.12 4.13
CA VAL A 86 -5.93 -15.36 4.01
C VAL A 86 -5.57 -16.73 4.61
N GLU A 87 -6.09 -17.06 5.80
CA GLU A 87 -5.83 -18.35 6.42
C GLU A 87 -6.44 -19.52 5.64
N GLU A 88 -7.68 -19.35 5.18
CA GLU A 88 -8.38 -20.35 4.36
C GLU A 88 -7.62 -20.63 3.07
N MET A 89 -7.26 -19.59 2.31
CA MET A 89 -6.56 -19.77 1.04
C MET A 89 -5.17 -20.36 1.24
N SER A 90 -4.46 -19.96 2.30
CA SER A 90 -3.18 -20.58 2.66
C SER A 90 -3.33 -22.09 2.87
N LYS A 91 -4.36 -22.52 3.61
CA LYS A 91 -4.67 -23.94 3.84
C LYS A 91 -5.07 -24.66 2.55
N GLN A 92 -5.88 -24.04 1.70
CA GLN A 92 -6.32 -24.66 0.44
C GLN A 92 -5.13 -24.88 -0.51
N LEU A 93 -4.27 -23.87 -0.66
CA LEU A 93 -3.06 -23.93 -1.49
C LEU A 93 -2.06 -24.98 -0.97
N SER A 94 -2.04 -25.23 0.34
CA SER A 94 -1.14 -26.19 0.97
C SER A 94 -1.68 -27.64 0.95
N SER A 95 -2.91 -27.85 0.47
CA SER A 95 -3.52 -29.19 0.45
C SER A 95 -2.79 -30.16 -0.50
N LEU A 96 -2.68 -31.43 -0.10
CA LEU A 96 -2.01 -32.48 -0.88
C LEU A 96 -2.58 -32.63 -2.30
N ARG A 97 -3.89 -32.38 -2.48
CA ARG A 97 -4.57 -32.49 -3.77
C ARG A 97 -4.03 -31.52 -4.83
N LEU A 98 -3.43 -30.40 -4.40
CA LEU A 98 -2.89 -29.38 -5.29
C LEU A 98 -1.35 -29.34 -5.30
N ALA A 99 -0.69 -30.23 -4.57
CA ALA A 99 0.76 -30.24 -4.42
C ALA A 99 1.49 -30.36 -5.78
N ALA A 100 0.90 -31.07 -6.74
CA ALA A 100 1.45 -31.22 -8.09
C ALA A 100 1.45 -29.92 -8.92
N TYR A 101 0.64 -28.92 -8.55
CA TYR A 101 0.39 -27.73 -9.37
C TYR A 101 0.91 -26.42 -8.75
N ILE A 102 1.26 -26.40 -7.47
CA ILE A 102 1.55 -25.16 -6.73
C ILE A 102 2.90 -24.53 -7.11
N ASN A 103 3.89 -25.33 -7.55
CA ASN A 103 5.28 -24.88 -7.71
C ASN A 103 5.45 -23.57 -8.50
N PRO A 104 4.81 -23.36 -9.66
CA PRO A 104 4.94 -22.10 -10.42
C PRO A 104 4.39 -20.87 -9.69
N TYR A 105 3.55 -21.07 -8.68
CA TYR A 105 2.83 -20.01 -7.98
C TYR A 105 3.37 -19.72 -6.57
N LEU A 106 4.35 -20.51 -6.10
CA LEU A 106 4.92 -20.40 -4.75
C LEU A 106 5.42 -19.00 -4.42
N PHE A 107 6.12 -18.34 -5.34
CA PHE A 107 6.57 -16.96 -5.15
C PHE A 107 5.39 -16.04 -4.79
N SER A 108 4.36 -16.02 -5.63
CA SER A 108 3.23 -15.11 -5.46
C SER A 108 2.40 -15.43 -4.21
N SER A 109 2.18 -16.70 -3.90
CA SER A 109 1.43 -17.14 -2.73
C SER A 109 2.18 -16.82 -1.43
N VAL A 110 3.46 -17.20 -1.33
CA VAL A 110 4.27 -16.94 -0.13
C VAL A 110 4.47 -15.43 0.06
N ASN A 111 4.72 -14.67 -1.01
CA ASN A 111 4.81 -13.21 -0.92
C ASN A 111 3.50 -12.58 -0.44
N ALA A 112 2.33 -13.05 -0.88
CA ALA A 112 1.03 -12.56 -0.42
C ALA A 112 0.78 -12.86 1.08
N ILE A 113 1.21 -14.03 1.57
CA ILE A 113 1.19 -14.34 3.01
C ILE A 113 2.07 -13.35 3.78
N GLY A 114 3.28 -13.07 3.30
CA GLY A 114 4.18 -12.08 3.90
C GLY A 114 3.57 -10.67 3.93
N VAL A 115 2.89 -10.24 2.85
CA VAL A 115 2.14 -8.97 2.82
C VAL A 115 1.05 -8.94 3.87
N SER A 116 0.34 -10.05 4.05
CA SER A 116 -0.72 -10.17 5.05
C SER A 116 -0.17 -10.03 6.47
N TYR A 117 0.89 -10.75 6.82
CA TYR A 117 1.58 -10.58 8.11
C TYR A 117 2.04 -9.14 8.34
N ARG A 118 2.67 -8.52 7.33
CA ARG A 118 3.18 -7.15 7.44
C ARG A 118 2.05 -6.14 7.65
N LYS A 119 0.94 -6.25 6.91
CA LYS A 119 -0.22 -5.37 7.09
C LYS A 119 -0.88 -5.59 8.46
N ASN A 120 -0.77 -6.80 9.00
CA ASN A 120 -1.27 -7.13 10.32
C ASN A 120 -0.31 -6.77 11.47
N GLY A 121 0.84 -6.15 11.18
CA GLY A 121 1.85 -5.78 12.18
C GLY A 121 2.69 -6.94 12.72
N GLN A 122 2.58 -8.12 12.14
CA GLN A 122 3.40 -9.30 12.47
C GLN A 122 4.69 -9.27 11.65
N PHE A 123 5.58 -8.33 11.97
CA PHE A 123 6.72 -8.03 11.12
C PHE A 123 7.77 -9.15 11.09
N GLU A 124 7.97 -9.86 12.20
CA GLU A 124 8.87 -11.02 12.29
C GLU A 124 8.40 -12.17 11.38
N ASP A 125 7.11 -12.49 11.43
CA ASP A 125 6.49 -13.49 10.55
C ASP A 125 6.60 -13.05 9.07
N ALA A 126 6.40 -11.76 8.81
CA ALA A 126 6.54 -11.20 7.47
C ALA A 126 7.98 -11.32 6.94
N VAL A 127 9.00 -10.97 7.73
CA VAL A 127 10.41 -11.09 7.36
C VAL A 127 10.76 -12.55 7.06
N THR A 128 10.36 -13.48 7.92
CA THR A 128 10.60 -14.92 7.74
C THR A 128 9.95 -15.40 6.43
N THR A 129 8.70 -15.00 6.20
CA THR A 129 7.94 -15.38 5.01
C THR A 129 8.52 -14.76 3.72
N TYR A 130 8.98 -13.51 3.75
CA TYR A 130 9.61 -12.88 2.59
C TYR A 130 10.99 -13.47 2.26
N LYS A 131 11.78 -13.83 3.28
CA LYS A 131 13.02 -14.60 3.06
C LYS A 131 12.75 -15.93 2.37
N CYS A 132 11.66 -16.60 2.75
CA CYS A 132 11.18 -17.78 2.04
C CYS A 132 10.74 -17.49 0.60
N ALA A 133 9.94 -16.44 0.37
CA ALA A 133 9.51 -16.06 -0.97
C ALA A 133 10.69 -15.76 -1.92
N LEU A 134 11.80 -15.22 -1.40
CA LEU A 134 13.01 -14.97 -2.19
C LEU A 134 13.60 -16.26 -2.80
N LYS A 135 13.42 -17.43 -2.16
CA LYS A 135 13.84 -18.74 -2.72
C LYS A 135 13.08 -19.11 -4.00
N TYR A 136 11.90 -18.53 -4.21
CA TYR A 136 11.04 -18.76 -5.37
C TYR A 136 11.06 -17.62 -6.38
N ALA A 137 11.84 -16.57 -6.14
CA ALA A 137 11.94 -15.41 -7.02
C ALA A 137 12.92 -15.68 -8.17
N PHE A 138 12.42 -16.26 -9.26
CA PHE A 138 13.27 -16.73 -10.37
C PHE A 138 13.64 -15.65 -11.40
N ASN A 139 12.89 -14.55 -11.46
CA ASN A 139 13.20 -13.40 -12.32
C ASN A 139 13.50 -12.15 -11.49
N ASP A 140 14.09 -11.14 -12.12
CA ASP A 140 14.57 -9.95 -11.40
C ASP A 140 13.43 -9.04 -10.92
N ILE A 141 12.27 -9.08 -11.56
CA ILE A 141 11.07 -8.37 -11.10
C ILE A 141 10.56 -8.99 -9.80
N ASP A 142 10.49 -10.32 -9.71
CA ASP A 142 10.08 -11.02 -8.49
C ASP A 142 11.06 -10.76 -7.34
N LYS A 143 12.37 -10.83 -7.62
CA LYS A 143 13.42 -10.50 -6.64
C LYS A 143 13.28 -9.06 -6.14
N MET A 144 12.99 -8.12 -7.03
CA MET A 144 12.73 -6.73 -6.66
C MET A 144 11.49 -6.60 -5.78
N ILE A 145 10.36 -7.20 -6.17
CA ILE A 145 9.09 -7.13 -5.41
C ILE A 145 9.31 -7.61 -3.98
N VAL A 146 9.93 -8.79 -3.80
CA VAL A 146 10.15 -9.33 -2.46
C VAL A 146 11.19 -8.53 -1.67
N LYS A 147 12.25 -8.01 -2.31
CA LYS A 147 13.22 -7.13 -1.64
C LYS A 147 12.58 -5.83 -1.13
N VAL A 148 11.69 -5.21 -1.92
CA VAL A 148 10.93 -4.02 -1.49
C VAL A 148 10.01 -4.35 -0.32
N ASN A 149 9.29 -5.46 -0.41
CA ASN A 149 8.41 -5.89 0.68
C ASN A 149 9.18 -6.21 1.98
N LEU A 150 10.32 -6.89 1.84
CA LEU A 150 11.22 -7.21 2.94
C LEU A 150 11.85 -5.94 3.55
N SER A 151 12.24 -4.96 2.74
CA SER A 151 12.80 -3.71 3.23
C SER A 151 11.77 -2.91 4.03
N ILE A 152 10.51 -2.88 3.57
CA ILE A 152 9.41 -2.27 4.35
C ILE A 152 9.26 -2.99 5.69
N ALA A 153 9.27 -4.32 5.72
CA ALA A 153 9.16 -5.07 6.97
C ALA A 153 10.31 -4.74 7.94
N TYR A 154 11.56 -4.72 7.46
CA TYR A 154 12.71 -4.32 8.28
C TYR A 154 12.62 -2.88 8.80
N ARG A 155 12.17 -1.93 7.97
CA ARG A 155 11.94 -0.56 8.43
C ARG A 155 10.89 -0.51 9.55
N MET A 156 9.81 -1.28 9.43
CA MET A 156 8.77 -1.35 10.47
C MET A 156 9.24 -2.07 11.75
N MET A 157 10.26 -2.92 11.67
CA MET A 157 10.97 -3.51 12.82
C MET A 157 12.07 -2.59 13.39
N GLU A 158 12.04 -1.29 13.06
CA GLU A 158 13.05 -0.32 13.51
C GLU A 158 14.48 -0.69 13.07
N GLN A 159 14.62 -1.40 11.95
CA GLN A 159 15.90 -1.74 11.31
C GLN A 159 16.06 -1.02 9.94
N PRO A 160 16.04 0.32 9.90
CA PRO A 160 16.06 1.08 8.66
C PRO A 160 17.39 0.95 7.88
N ALA A 161 18.49 0.62 8.55
CA ALA A 161 19.78 0.37 7.88
C ALA A 161 19.73 -0.89 7.00
N VAL A 162 19.11 -1.97 7.49
CA VAL A 162 18.91 -3.22 6.73
C VAL A 162 17.94 -2.95 5.56
N SER A 163 16.86 -2.20 5.80
CA SER A 163 15.96 -1.73 4.74
C SER A 163 16.73 -1.00 3.63
N PHE A 164 17.59 -0.06 4.01
CA PHE A 164 18.37 0.72 3.05
C PHE A 164 19.32 -0.16 2.23
N GLN A 165 20.07 -1.07 2.87
CA GLN A 165 20.96 -2.00 2.17
C GLN A 165 20.21 -2.86 1.14
N LEU A 166 19.04 -3.40 1.50
CA LEU A 166 18.20 -4.15 0.57
C LEU A 166 17.77 -3.31 -0.64
N LEU A 167 17.34 -2.06 -0.39
CA LEU A 167 16.90 -1.13 -1.44
C LEU A 167 18.04 -0.70 -2.37
N GLN A 168 19.28 -0.62 -1.88
CA GLN A 168 20.46 -0.33 -2.72
C GLN A 168 20.88 -1.53 -3.56
N SER A 169 20.54 -2.76 -3.15
CA SER A 169 20.85 -3.98 -3.91
C SER A 169 19.89 -4.26 -5.09
N ILE A 170 18.90 -3.38 -5.31
CA ILE A 170 17.94 -3.51 -6.40
C ILE A 170 18.53 -2.86 -7.63
N ASP A 171 18.66 -3.63 -8.72
CA ASP A 171 18.94 -3.06 -10.03
C ASP A 171 17.75 -2.17 -10.43
N GLU A 172 18.06 -0.90 -10.60
CA GLU A 172 17.10 0.14 -10.86
C GLU A 172 16.87 0.37 -12.36
N ALA A 173 17.74 -0.18 -13.22
CA ALA A 173 17.68 -0.04 -14.67
C ALA A 173 16.60 -0.92 -15.29
N ILE A 174 16.24 -2.02 -14.63
CA ILE A 174 15.17 -2.94 -15.07
C ILE A 174 13.76 -2.41 -14.76
N LEU A 175 13.64 -1.25 -14.12
CA LEU A 175 12.39 -0.72 -13.60
C LEU A 175 11.94 0.54 -14.33
N ASP A 176 10.65 0.59 -14.64
CA ASP A 176 9.97 1.75 -15.21
C ASP A 176 8.61 1.99 -14.56
N GLY A 177 7.97 3.09 -14.99
CA GLY A 177 6.60 3.47 -14.62
C GLY A 177 6.30 3.35 -13.12
N ASN A 178 5.22 2.64 -12.81
CA ASN A 178 4.73 2.45 -11.45
C ASN A 178 5.67 1.67 -10.55
N ARG A 179 6.43 0.70 -11.08
CA ARG A 179 7.36 -0.12 -10.28
C ARG A 179 8.51 0.74 -9.78
N LYS A 180 9.09 1.55 -10.68
CA LYS A 180 10.13 2.52 -10.34
C LYS A 180 9.63 3.56 -9.34
N ALA A 181 8.43 4.10 -9.55
CA ALA A 181 7.81 5.05 -8.61
C ALA A 181 7.64 4.44 -7.22
N GLY A 182 7.11 3.21 -7.13
CA GLY A 182 6.93 2.50 -5.87
C GLY A 182 8.24 2.26 -5.11
N LEU A 183 9.31 1.85 -5.79
CA LEU A 183 10.64 1.72 -5.20
C LEU A 183 11.13 3.05 -4.61
N LEU A 184 11.01 4.14 -5.36
CA LEU A 184 11.43 5.47 -4.95
C LEU A 184 10.65 5.96 -3.72
N VAL A 185 9.34 5.69 -3.62
CA VAL A 185 8.55 5.98 -2.41
C VAL A 185 9.13 5.27 -1.19
N VAL A 186 9.50 3.99 -1.32
CA VAL A 186 10.05 3.21 -0.20
C VAL A 186 11.46 3.69 0.18
N LYS A 187 12.28 4.09 -0.80
CA LYS A 187 13.57 4.77 -0.55
C LYS A 187 13.36 6.09 0.19
N GLY A 188 12.41 6.92 -0.21
CA GLY A 188 12.05 8.17 0.47
C GLY A 188 11.64 7.93 1.92
N ASN A 189 10.72 6.99 2.17
CA ASN A 189 10.28 6.68 3.53
C ASN A 189 11.45 6.18 4.41
N THR A 190 12.32 5.35 3.85
CA THR A 190 13.51 4.85 4.57
C THR A 190 14.52 5.97 4.85
N ALA A 191 14.73 6.88 3.89
CA ALA A 191 15.61 8.03 4.04
C ALA A 191 15.15 8.99 5.15
N VAL A 192 13.83 9.23 5.28
CA VAL A 192 13.27 10.03 6.39
C VAL A 192 13.68 9.46 7.75
N VAL A 193 13.50 8.15 7.97
CA VAL A 193 13.85 7.50 9.24
C VAL A 193 15.37 7.57 9.52
N LEU A 194 16.19 7.52 8.47
CA LEU A 194 17.65 7.62 8.55
C LEU A 194 18.18 9.06 8.67
N ASN A 195 17.31 10.06 8.90
CA ASN A 195 17.67 11.49 8.94
C ASN A 195 18.25 12.02 7.61
N LYS A 196 17.96 11.35 6.50
CA LYS A 196 18.37 11.73 5.13
C LYS A 196 17.23 12.44 4.41
N SER A 197 16.55 13.36 5.08
CA SER A 197 15.31 13.98 4.58
C SER A 197 15.50 14.77 3.28
N SER A 198 16.70 15.32 3.05
CA SER A 198 17.03 15.94 1.76
C SER A 198 17.01 14.93 0.61
N GLU A 199 17.58 13.73 0.78
CA GLU A 199 17.51 12.64 -0.20
C GLU A 199 16.06 12.15 -0.37
N ALA A 200 15.27 12.13 0.72
CA ALA A 200 13.87 11.74 0.67
C ALA A 200 13.03 12.65 -0.25
N VAL A 201 13.27 13.97 -0.20
CA VAL A 201 12.64 14.94 -1.12
C VAL A 201 12.93 14.57 -2.58
N ASP A 202 14.18 14.23 -2.90
CA ASP A 202 14.59 13.88 -4.27
C ASP A 202 13.93 12.57 -4.71
N TYR A 203 13.86 11.56 -3.84
CA TYR A 203 13.17 10.30 -4.13
C TYR A 203 11.68 10.51 -4.39
N TYR A 204 10.97 11.28 -3.55
CA TYR A 204 9.55 11.53 -3.76
C TYR A 204 9.27 12.39 -5.00
N ALA A 205 10.12 13.38 -5.29
CA ALA A 205 10.01 14.18 -6.52
C ALA A 205 10.16 13.32 -7.77
N GLN A 206 11.12 12.39 -7.77
CA GLN A 206 11.30 11.43 -8.87
C GLN A 206 10.12 10.46 -8.96
N ALA A 207 9.65 9.90 -7.85
CA ALA A 207 8.48 9.02 -7.82
C ALA A 207 7.25 9.70 -8.43
N ARG A 208 7.01 10.97 -8.07
CA ARG A 208 5.95 11.80 -8.64
C ARG A 208 6.07 11.92 -10.16
N LYS A 209 7.28 12.19 -10.67
CA LYS A 209 7.53 12.27 -12.13
C LYS A 209 7.17 10.97 -12.84
N TYR A 210 7.54 9.82 -12.26
CA TYR A 210 7.18 8.52 -12.83
C TYR A 210 5.67 8.27 -12.81
N TYR A 211 4.96 8.59 -11.72
CA TYR A 211 3.50 8.47 -11.67
C TYR A 211 2.79 9.34 -12.71
N LEU A 212 3.24 10.58 -12.90
CA LEU A 212 2.67 11.46 -13.93
C LEU A 212 2.94 10.94 -15.34
N LYS A 213 4.12 10.36 -15.60
CA LYS A 213 4.46 9.80 -16.91
C LYS A 213 3.50 8.68 -17.34
N VAL A 214 2.94 7.94 -16.38
CA VAL A 214 1.97 6.87 -16.63
C VAL A 214 0.53 7.30 -16.32
N GLU A 215 0.27 8.59 -16.15
CA GLU A 215 -1.07 9.16 -15.90
C GLU A 215 -1.73 8.73 -14.58
N HIS A 216 -0.95 8.26 -13.60
CA HIS A 216 -1.42 7.92 -12.25
C HIS A 216 -1.51 9.16 -11.35
N ASN A 217 -2.41 10.10 -11.69
CA ASN A 217 -2.54 11.41 -11.03
C ASN A 217 -2.78 11.33 -9.51
N LEU A 218 -3.63 10.40 -9.05
CA LEU A 218 -3.86 10.20 -7.61
C LEU A 218 -2.58 9.75 -6.89
N SER A 219 -1.79 8.86 -7.49
CA SER A 219 -0.54 8.41 -6.87
C SER A 219 0.50 9.53 -6.84
N ALA A 220 0.54 10.37 -7.89
CA ALA A 220 1.35 11.58 -7.92
C ALA A 220 0.94 12.57 -6.81
N ALA A 221 -0.36 12.76 -6.58
CA ALA A 221 -0.86 13.61 -5.50
C ALA A 221 -0.49 13.06 -4.11
N ARG A 222 -0.71 11.75 -3.87
CA ARG A 222 -0.38 11.10 -2.60
C ARG A 222 1.11 11.15 -2.26
N VAL A 223 2.00 10.88 -3.23
CA VAL A 223 3.45 11.01 -2.98
C VAL A 223 3.88 12.47 -2.78
N THR A 224 3.14 13.44 -3.34
CA THR A 224 3.39 14.86 -3.08
C THR A 224 3.18 15.20 -1.61
N VAL A 225 2.20 14.60 -0.94
CA VAL A 225 2.01 14.77 0.51
C VAL A 225 3.24 14.31 1.31
N ASN A 226 3.81 13.15 0.96
CA ASN A 226 5.05 12.67 1.60
C ASN A 226 6.24 13.61 1.32
N LEU A 227 6.33 14.13 0.07
CA LEU A 227 7.33 15.11 -0.34
C LEU A 227 7.26 16.36 0.54
N LEU A 228 6.06 16.90 0.76
CA LEU A 228 5.85 18.07 1.61
C LEU A 228 6.34 17.83 3.04
N GLY A 229 6.03 16.67 3.62
CA GLY A 229 6.56 16.26 4.93
C GLY A 229 8.10 16.24 4.96
N ALA A 230 8.74 15.60 3.98
CA ALA A 230 10.20 15.57 3.89
C ALA A 230 10.82 16.96 3.65
N ALA A 231 10.15 17.83 2.90
CA ALA A 231 10.58 19.21 2.68
C ALA A 231 10.58 20.01 3.98
N LEU A 232 9.56 19.86 4.82
CA LEU A 232 9.54 20.50 6.15
C LEU A 232 10.64 19.97 7.07
N ILE A 233 10.83 18.64 7.12
CA ILE A 233 11.88 18.03 7.95
C ILE A 233 13.28 18.52 7.52
N SER A 234 13.49 18.71 6.22
CA SER A 234 14.74 19.24 5.64
C SER A 234 14.81 20.77 5.58
N ARG A 235 13.81 21.48 6.12
CA ARG A 235 13.68 22.95 6.11
C ARG A 235 13.73 23.59 4.71
N LYS A 236 13.36 22.84 3.67
CA LYS A 236 13.24 23.32 2.29
C LYS A 236 11.86 23.96 2.06
N LEU A 237 11.63 25.14 2.63
CA LEU A 237 10.34 25.82 2.60
C LEU A 237 9.91 26.22 1.17
N ASP A 238 10.85 26.57 0.31
CA ASP A 238 10.63 26.85 -1.11
C ASP A 238 10.05 25.63 -1.85
N VAL A 239 10.60 24.45 -1.58
CA VAL A 239 10.11 23.17 -2.13
C VAL A 239 8.71 22.89 -1.62
N PHE A 240 8.46 23.10 -0.32
CA PHE A 240 7.13 22.95 0.25
C PHE A 240 6.12 23.83 -0.47
N THR A 241 6.36 25.14 -0.57
CA THR A 241 5.45 26.10 -1.21
C THR A 241 5.16 25.72 -2.66
N LYS A 242 6.20 25.38 -3.44
CA LYS A 242 6.06 24.97 -4.84
C LYS A 242 5.12 23.77 -4.98
N TYR A 243 5.37 22.70 -4.24
CA TYR A 243 4.58 21.48 -4.36
C TYR A 243 3.21 21.60 -3.71
N ARG A 244 3.04 22.47 -2.71
CA ARG A 244 1.73 22.75 -2.09
C ARG A 244 0.80 23.46 -3.08
N ILE A 245 1.32 24.44 -3.83
CA ILE A 245 0.58 25.11 -4.90
C ILE A 245 0.19 24.12 -6.00
N THR A 246 1.12 23.24 -6.39
CA THR A 246 0.82 22.20 -7.40
C THR A 246 -0.26 21.24 -6.91
N LEU A 247 -0.23 20.84 -5.64
CA LEU A 247 -1.23 19.94 -5.05
C LEU A 247 -2.61 20.59 -4.95
N ASN A 248 -2.71 21.91 -4.77
CA ASN A 248 -4.00 22.64 -4.78
C ASN A 248 -4.76 22.52 -6.11
N GLN A 249 -4.08 22.19 -7.20
CA GLN A 249 -4.72 21.97 -8.50
C GLN A 249 -5.37 20.57 -8.60
N PHE A 250 -5.04 19.66 -7.66
CA PHE A 250 -5.65 18.35 -7.57
C PHE A 250 -6.94 18.41 -6.72
N PRO A 251 -8.04 17.78 -7.14
CA PRO A 251 -9.29 17.80 -6.36
C PRO A 251 -9.09 17.17 -4.97
N GLU A 252 -9.15 17.98 -3.91
CA GLU A 252 -8.86 17.52 -2.55
C GLU A 252 -9.84 16.42 -2.08
N ASN A 253 -11.07 16.41 -2.59
CA ASN A 253 -12.06 15.37 -2.32
C ASN A 253 -11.61 13.96 -2.78
N GLN A 254 -10.66 13.86 -3.71
CA GLN A 254 -10.07 12.60 -4.18
C GLN A 254 -8.93 12.10 -3.28
N LEU A 255 -8.39 12.92 -2.38
CA LEU A 255 -7.42 12.46 -1.39
C LEU A 255 -8.12 11.66 -0.28
N PRO A 256 -7.54 10.52 0.16
CA PRO A 256 -8.08 9.80 1.30
C PRO A 256 -8.03 10.66 2.57
N LEU A 257 -8.88 10.31 3.56
CA LEU A 257 -9.04 11.10 4.77
C LEU A 257 -7.73 11.35 5.52
N GLY A 258 -6.88 10.32 5.63
CA GLY A 258 -5.59 10.42 6.30
C GLY A 258 -4.63 11.41 5.62
N GLU A 259 -4.53 11.38 4.29
CA GLU A 259 -3.75 12.34 3.51
C GLU A 259 -4.26 13.77 3.68
N LYS A 260 -5.59 13.99 3.75
CA LYS A 260 -6.15 15.33 3.98
C LYS A 260 -5.81 15.87 5.36
N GLN A 261 -6.01 15.07 6.41
CA GLN A 261 -5.69 15.48 7.78
C GLN A 261 -4.18 15.71 7.95
N TYR A 262 -3.35 14.84 7.35
CA TYR A 262 -1.92 15.04 7.39
C TYR A 262 -1.48 16.29 6.64
N LEU A 263 -2.09 16.62 5.50
CA LEU A 263 -1.83 17.86 4.77
C LEU A 263 -2.19 19.12 5.59
N GLN A 264 -3.33 19.10 6.29
CA GLN A 264 -3.71 20.19 7.21
C GLN A 264 -2.69 20.37 8.33
N TRP A 265 -2.22 19.25 8.89
CA TRP A 265 -1.16 19.28 9.90
C TRP A 265 0.16 19.83 9.32
N LEU A 266 0.53 19.45 8.09
CA LEU A 266 1.71 20.00 7.42
C LEU A 266 1.60 21.52 7.17
N ASP A 267 0.43 22.03 6.81
CA ASP A 267 0.19 23.47 6.62
C ASP A 267 0.36 24.26 7.93
N LEU A 268 -0.04 23.67 9.07
CA LEU A 268 0.22 24.22 10.39
C LEU A 268 1.72 24.17 10.71
N MET A 269 2.36 23.02 10.51
CA MET A 269 3.78 22.83 10.80
C MET A 269 4.69 23.68 9.93
N TYR A 270 4.31 24.00 8.69
CA TYR A 270 5.03 24.95 7.84
C TYR A 270 5.27 26.29 8.55
N LYS A 271 4.25 26.82 9.24
CA LYS A 271 4.35 28.07 10.00
C LYS A 271 5.35 27.92 11.17
N SER A 272 5.32 26.78 11.84
CA SER A 272 6.24 26.48 12.95
C SER A 272 7.68 26.33 12.49
N VAL A 273 7.92 25.62 11.38
CA VAL A 273 9.26 25.46 10.80
C VAL A 273 9.81 26.80 10.33
N ALA A 274 9.00 27.64 9.67
CA ALA A 274 9.41 28.97 9.22
C ALA A 274 9.83 29.89 10.37
N LYS A 275 9.15 29.79 11.53
CA LYS A 275 9.46 30.58 12.73
C LYS A 275 10.49 29.91 13.65
N ASN A 276 10.88 28.67 13.34
CA ASN A 276 11.64 27.81 14.23
C ASN A 276 11.04 27.71 15.64
N ASN A 277 9.71 27.64 15.75
CA ASN A 277 9.00 27.67 17.04
C ASN A 277 7.61 27.04 16.94
N ILE A 278 7.15 26.40 18.01
CA ILE A 278 5.79 25.88 18.16
C ILE A 278 5.07 26.74 19.19
N SER A 279 3.97 27.40 18.80
CA SER A 279 3.15 28.16 19.75
C SER A 279 2.33 27.23 20.64
N LEU A 280 1.91 27.71 21.82
CA LEU A 280 1.07 26.92 22.75
C LEU A 280 -0.22 26.40 22.10
N ASP A 281 -0.88 27.20 21.24
CA ASP A 281 -2.07 26.74 20.52
C ASP A 281 -1.75 25.66 19.48
N THR A 282 -0.60 25.78 18.82
CA THR A 282 -0.11 24.75 17.89
C THR A 282 0.21 23.46 18.66
N GLU A 283 0.83 23.57 19.83
CA GLU A 283 1.12 22.44 20.71
C GLU A 283 -0.15 21.69 21.12
N ARG A 284 -1.20 22.41 21.53
CA ARG A 284 -2.51 21.82 21.87
C ARG A 284 -3.09 21.05 20.68
N TYR A 285 -3.09 21.66 19.50
CA TYR A 285 -3.55 21.02 18.27
C TYR A 285 -2.73 19.77 17.92
N ILE A 286 -1.41 19.83 18.05
CA ILE A 286 -0.52 18.68 17.82
C ILE A 286 -0.91 17.52 18.75
N LYS A 287 -1.10 17.75 20.05
CA LYS A 287 -1.46 16.70 21.02
C LYS A 287 -2.78 16.02 20.68
N GLU A 288 -3.74 16.74 20.14
CA GLU A 288 -5.04 16.20 19.72
C GLU A 288 -4.96 15.41 18.41
N GLN A 289 -4.20 15.90 17.42
CA GLN A 289 -4.19 15.32 16.07
C GLN A 289 -3.14 14.22 15.85
N VAL A 290 -1.98 14.31 16.51
CA VAL A 290 -0.87 13.35 16.31
C VAL A 290 -1.29 11.89 16.54
N PRO A 291 -2.08 11.52 17.58
CA PRO A 291 -2.56 10.14 17.74
C PRO A 291 -3.28 9.62 16.49
N VAL A 292 -4.19 10.41 15.92
CA VAL A 292 -4.96 10.06 14.72
C VAL A 292 -4.04 9.92 13.50
N LEU A 293 -3.08 10.84 13.33
CA LEU A 293 -2.14 10.76 12.21
C LEU A 293 -1.17 9.57 12.32
N ILE A 294 -0.83 9.15 13.55
CA ILE A 294 -0.08 7.91 13.80
C ILE A 294 -0.88 6.68 13.36
N GLU A 295 -2.19 6.65 13.60
CA GLU A 295 -3.07 5.58 13.13
C GLU A 295 -3.11 5.49 11.60
N PHE A 296 -3.10 6.65 10.91
CA PHE A 296 -2.95 6.70 9.45
C PHE A 296 -1.55 6.33 8.93
N GLY A 297 -0.58 6.10 9.83
CA GLY A 297 0.75 5.59 9.48
C GLY A 297 1.82 6.66 9.27
N TYR A 298 1.59 7.91 9.71
CA TYR A 298 2.56 9.01 9.56
C TYR A 298 3.56 9.15 10.72
N LYS A 299 3.58 8.19 11.66
CA LYS A 299 4.42 8.22 12.88
C LYS A 299 5.86 8.65 12.61
N GLU A 300 6.54 8.01 11.66
CA GLU A 300 7.95 8.28 11.37
C GLU A 300 8.17 9.72 10.90
N HIS A 301 7.34 10.23 9.98
CA HIS A 301 7.46 11.60 9.49
C HIS A 301 7.15 12.62 10.59
N ILE A 302 6.14 12.35 11.43
CA ILE A 302 5.77 13.21 12.56
C ILE A 302 6.92 13.30 13.57
N VAL A 303 7.45 12.15 13.98
CA VAL A 303 8.59 12.07 14.92
C VAL A 303 9.77 12.87 14.38
N LYS A 304 10.12 12.68 13.10
CA LYS A 304 11.25 13.40 12.49
C LYS A 304 11.02 14.90 12.36
N LEU A 305 9.80 15.34 12.04
CA LEU A 305 9.49 16.76 11.94
C LEU A 305 9.51 17.44 13.31
N LEU A 306 8.90 16.83 14.32
CA LEU A 306 8.91 17.36 15.69
C LEU A 306 10.32 17.34 16.30
N GLN A 307 11.11 16.30 16.02
CA GLN A 307 12.53 16.26 16.40
C GLN A 307 13.31 17.42 15.77
N SER A 308 13.03 17.80 14.52
CA SER A 308 13.70 18.94 13.88
C SER A 308 13.39 20.30 14.52
N LEU A 309 12.41 20.35 15.43
CA LEU A 309 11.96 21.51 16.20
C LEU A 309 12.16 21.31 17.72
N ASP A 310 12.95 20.30 18.13
CA ASP A 310 13.18 19.94 19.54
C ASP A 310 11.89 19.66 20.34
N ALA A 311 10.84 19.20 19.66
CA ALA A 311 9.49 19.01 20.20
C ALA A 311 9.03 17.55 20.21
N GLN A 312 9.97 16.61 20.26
CA GLN A 312 9.69 15.16 20.21
C GLN A 312 8.85 14.65 21.39
N SER A 313 8.84 15.36 22.53
CA SER A 313 7.99 15.05 23.70
C SER A 313 6.50 15.18 23.42
N LEU A 314 6.12 15.84 22.31
CA LEU A 314 4.73 15.94 21.86
C LEU A 314 4.23 14.68 21.16
N VAL A 315 5.12 13.72 20.88
CA VAL A 315 4.73 12.41 20.36
C VAL A 315 4.30 11.55 21.56
N PRO A 316 3.05 11.05 21.61
CA PRO A 316 2.59 10.23 22.72
C PRO A 316 3.43 8.95 22.84
N GLU A 317 3.91 8.68 24.07
CA GLU A 317 4.54 7.40 24.42
C GLU A 317 3.51 6.28 24.22
N GLY A 318 3.70 5.47 23.17
CA GLY A 318 2.79 4.36 22.89
C GLY A 318 1.74 4.62 21.81
N GLY A 319 1.93 5.64 20.95
CA GLY A 319 1.22 5.71 19.67
C GLY A 319 1.48 4.44 18.84
N LYS A 320 0.65 3.42 19.03
CA LYS A 320 0.63 2.20 18.22
C LYS A 320 -0.15 2.54 16.97
N ARG A 321 0.42 2.21 15.81
CA ARG A 321 -0.34 2.16 14.57
C ARG A 321 -1.60 1.32 14.82
N PHE A 322 -2.74 1.70 14.26
CA PHE A 322 -3.92 0.83 14.30
C PHE A 322 -3.55 -0.48 13.58
N LEU A 323 -3.32 -1.52 14.37
CA LEU A 323 -3.10 -2.88 13.90
C LEU A 323 -4.41 -3.62 14.12
N PRO A 324 -4.83 -4.48 13.18
CA PRO A 324 -6.01 -5.31 13.40
C PRO A 324 -5.88 -6.08 14.72
N THR A 325 -6.96 -6.15 15.48
CA THR A 325 -6.99 -6.82 16.79
C THR A 325 -6.84 -8.33 16.66
N THR A 326 -7.31 -8.89 15.54
CA THR A 326 -7.14 -10.30 15.20
C THR A 326 -5.76 -10.53 14.59
N LYS A 327 -5.00 -11.46 15.16
CA LYS A 327 -3.72 -11.91 14.57
C LYS A 327 -3.93 -13.04 13.57
N LEU A 328 -3.15 -13.04 12.49
CA LEU A 328 -3.01 -14.21 11.62
C LEU A 328 -2.28 -15.30 12.39
N LYS A 329 -2.68 -16.56 12.22
CA LYS A 329 -1.93 -17.70 12.72
C LYS A 329 -0.47 -17.66 12.25
N PRO A 330 0.51 -18.02 13.08
CA PRO A 330 1.90 -18.11 12.65
C PRO A 330 2.08 -19.28 11.68
N GLY A 331 3.14 -19.23 10.86
CA GLY A 331 3.55 -20.35 10.01
C GLY A 331 2.62 -20.70 8.85
N LEU A 332 1.83 -19.76 8.32
CA LEU A 332 0.92 -20.01 7.18
C LEU A 332 1.66 -20.48 5.92
N ALA A 333 2.92 -20.10 5.75
CA ALA A 333 3.77 -20.55 4.64
C ALA A 333 4.69 -21.73 5.00
N SER A 334 4.61 -22.27 6.23
CA SER A 334 5.57 -23.22 6.78
C SER A 334 5.80 -24.46 5.90
N GLN A 335 4.76 -24.95 5.23
CA GLN A 335 4.86 -26.11 4.34
C GLN A 335 5.83 -25.90 3.16
N TRP A 336 6.04 -24.66 2.73
CA TRP A 336 6.97 -24.32 1.66
C TRP A 336 8.28 -23.71 2.19
N CYS A 337 8.29 -23.32 3.46
CA CYS A 337 9.41 -22.57 4.05
C CYS A 337 10.32 -23.41 4.95
N GLN A 338 10.18 -24.73 4.96
CA GLN A 338 11.07 -25.60 5.74
C GLN A 338 12.53 -25.43 5.28
N ASN A 339 13.45 -25.40 6.26
CA ASN A 339 14.88 -25.02 6.16
C ASN A 339 15.17 -23.51 6.28
N PHE A 340 14.92 -22.96 7.47
CA PHE A 340 15.59 -21.76 7.99
C PHE A 340 15.99 -21.97 9.44
#